data_AF-A0A9W8BHA7-F1
#
_entry.id   AF-A0A9W8BHA7-F1
#
_cell.length_a   1.000
_cell.length_b   1.000
_cell.length_c   1.000
_cell.angle_alpha   90.00
_cell.angle_beta   90.00
_cell.angle_gamma   90.00
#
_symmetry.space_group_name_H-M   'P 1'
#
loop_
_entity.id
_entity.type
_entity.pdbx_description
1 polymer ?
#
loop_
_entity_poly.entity_id
_entity_poly.type
_entity_poly.pdbx_seq_one_letter_code
_entity_poly.pdbx_strand_id
1 'polypeptide(L)'
;MPVPFESLIPFAIISGMFLVTGTGIQYAQNKRNEGKTVRYSVDDWDHKMMQRDKQLTGTLRGQVDAPVASEEFKVNSSWKVYESLRNDFA
;
A
#
# COMPACT_ATOMS: atom_id res chain seq x y z
N MET A 1 1.93 -37.01 34.17
CA MET A 1 0.83 -37.14 33.19
C MET A 1 1.29 -36.51 31.88
N PRO A 2 1.36 -37.28 30.77
CA PRO A 2 1.77 -36.75 29.47
C PRO A 2 0.75 -35.70 28.98
N VAL A 3 1.22 -34.73 28.19
CA VAL A 3 0.38 -33.65 27.65
C VAL A 3 -0.66 -34.24 26.68
N PRO A 4 -1.95 -33.86 26.78
CA PRO A 4 -2.98 -34.31 25.84
C PRO A 4 -2.76 -33.62 24.49
N PHE A 5 -2.13 -34.31 23.55
CA PHE A 5 -1.77 -33.71 22.25
C PHE A 5 -2.98 -33.55 21.33
N GLU A 6 -3.99 -34.40 21.48
CA GLU A 6 -5.22 -34.39 20.71
C GLU A 6 -6.00 -33.09 20.89
N SER A 7 -5.94 -32.48 22.08
CA SER A 7 -6.56 -31.18 22.33
C SER A 7 -5.76 -30.02 21.73
N LEU A 8 -4.49 -30.22 21.37
CA LEU A 8 -3.64 -29.21 20.75
C LEU A 8 -3.75 -29.21 19.22
N ILE A 9 -4.17 -30.31 18.60
CA ILE A 9 -4.33 -30.42 17.14
C ILE A 9 -5.24 -29.32 16.56
N PRO A 10 -6.43 -29.03 17.12
CA PRO A 10 -7.28 -27.96 16.59
C PRO A 10 -6.60 -26.59 16.65
N PHE A 11 -5.88 -26.29 17.75
CA PHE A 11 -5.15 -25.03 17.88
C PHE A 11 -3.98 -24.94 16.91
N ALA A 12 -3.28 -26.05 16.64
CA ALA A 12 -2.21 -26.11 15.64
C ALA A 12 -2.74 -25.85 14.22
N ILE A 13 -3.89 -26.43 13.86
CA ILE A 13 -4.53 -26.20 12.57
C ILE A 13 -4.92 -24.72 12.42
N ILE A 14 -5.61 -24.17 13.43
CA ILE A 14 -6.02 -22.75 13.43
C ILE A 14 -4.80 -21.84 13.28
N SER A 15 -3.76 -22.07 14.09
CA SER A 15 -2.53 -21.29 14.04
C SER A 15 -1.85 -21.40 12.67
N GLY A 16 -1.78 -22.61 12.10
CA GLY A 16 -1.23 -22.84 10.76
C GLY A 16 -1.98 -22.07 9.68
N MET A 17 -3.31 -22.07 9.71
CA MET A 17 -4.14 -21.32 8.76
C MET A 17 -3.92 -19.80 8.87
N PHE A 18 -3.81 -19.27 10.09
CA PHE A 18 -3.51 -17.86 10.31
C PHE A 18 -2.10 -17.49 9.85
N LEU A 19 -1.10 -18.35 10.09
CA LEU A 19 0.27 -18.13 9.62
C LEU A 19 0.35 -18.12 8.08
N VAL A 20 -0.27 -19.10 7.42
CA VAL A 20 -0.31 -19.16 5.95
C VAL A 20 -1.01 -17.94 5.37
N THR A 21 -2.14 -17.54 5.95
CA THR A 21 -2.88 -16.37 5.47
C THR A 21 -2.11 -15.07 5.71
N GLY A 22 -1.52 -14.89 6.90
CA GLY A 22 -0.76 -13.69 7.25
C GLY A 22 0.47 -13.50 6.37
N THR A 23 1.26 -14.57 6.19
CA THR A 23 2.44 -14.54 5.31
C THR A 23 2.05 -14.35 3.84
N GLY A 24 0.97 -14.98 3.39
CA GLY A 24 0.44 -14.80 2.03
C GLY A 24 0.03 -13.36 1.74
N ILE A 25 -0.69 -12.71 2.67
CA ILE A 25 -1.08 -11.29 2.55
C ILE A 25 0.15 -10.39 2.54
N GLN A 26 1.10 -10.61 3.45
CA GLN A 26 2.33 -9.81 3.52
C GLN A 26 3.14 -9.91 2.22
N TYR A 27 3.30 -11.12 1.69
CA TYR A 27 4.00 -11.34 0.42
C TYR A 27 3.30 -10.64 -0.76
N ALA A 28 1.98 -10.78 -0.87
CA ALA A 28 1.21 -10.12 -1.91
C ALA A 28 1.30 -8.58 -1.82
N GLN A 29 1.23 -8.02 -0.61
CA GLN A 29 1.37 -6.59 -0.38
C GLN A 29 2.77 -6.08 -0.72
N ASN A 30 3.82 -6.78 -0.31
CA ASN A 30 5.20 -6.43 -0.66
C ASN A 30 5.40 -6.46 -2.18
N LYS A 31 4.88 -7.48 -2.87
CA LYS A 31 4.99 -7.56 -4.32
C LYS A 31 4.26 -6.43 -5.04
N ARG A 32 3.09 -6.01 -4.55
CA ARG A 32 2.34 -4.87 -5.08
C ARG A 32 3.04 -3.52 -4.83
N ASN A 33 3.85 -3.44 -3.78
CA ASN A 33 4.57 -2.22 -3.40
C ASN A 33 6.03 -2.24 -3.87
N GLU A 34 6.35 -2.96 -4.95
CA GLU A 34 7.70 -3.00 -5.52
C GLU A 34 8.76 -3.49 -4.52
N GLY A 35 8.37 -4.42 -3.64
CA GLY A 35 9.23 -4.95 -2.58
C GLY A 35 9.29 -4.09 -1.31
N LYS A 36 8.63 -2.93 -1.27
CA LYS A 36 8.58 -2.06 -0.10
C LYS A 36 7.42 -2.42 0.82
N THR A 37 7.55 -2.10 2.10
CA THR A 37 6.48 -2.31 3.09
C THR A 37 5.29 -1.37 2.83
N VAL A 38 4.11 -1.76 3.31
CA VAL A 38 2.91 -0.92 3.27
C VAL A 38 3.08 0.26 4.22
N ARG A 39 2.63 1.46 3.82
CA ARG A 39 2.53 2.61 4.71
C ARG A 39 1.18 2.58 5.42
N TYR A 40 1.19 2.79 6.73
CA TYR A 40 0.01 2.92 7.57
C TYR A 40 -0.11 4.36 8.05
N SER A 41 -1.33 4.78 8.43
CA SER A 41 -1.59 6.12 8.96
C SER A 41 -1.17 7.27 8.03
N VAL A 42 -1.40 7.07 6.73
CA VAL A 42 -1.06 8.04 5.67
C VAL A 42 -2.01 9.24 5.77
N ASP A 43 -1.46 10.43 5.98
CA ASP A 43 -2.22 11.68 6.04
C ASP A 43 -2.36 12.37 4.67
N ASP A 44 -3.04 13.51 4.61
CA ASP A 44 -3.23 14.24 3.36
C ASP A 44 -1.91 14.76 2.77
N TRP A 45 -0.92 15.04 3.60
CA TRP A 45 0.40 15.46 3.16
C TRP A 45 1.10 14.30 2.44
N ASP A 46 1.11 13.12 3.05
CA ASP A 46 1.69 11.91 2.50
C ASP A 46 1.01 11.52 1.18
N HIS A 47 -0.32 11.68 1.06
CA HIS A 47 -1.03 11.45 -0.19
C HIS A 47 -0.56 12.39 -1.30
N LYS A 48 -0.29 13.66 -0.99
CA LYS A 48 0.26 14.64 -1.96
C LYS A 48 1.71 14.30 -2.32
N MET A 49 2.52 13.91 -1.35
CA MET A 49 3.91 13.50 -1.60
C MET A 49 4.00 12.21 -2.43
N MET A 50 3.15 11.21 -2.18
CA MET A 50 3.11 10.01 -3.03
C MET A 50 2.65 10.31 -4.47
N GLN A 51 1.76 11.27 -4.67
CA GLN A 51 1.37 11.72 -6.01
C GLN A 51 2.53 12.44 -6.72
N ARG A 52 3.28 13.28 -6.00
CA ARG A 52 4.52 13.88 -6.50
C ARG A 52 5.56 12.82 -6.86
N ASP A 53 5.78 11.82 -6.01
CA ASP A 53 6.74 10.75 -6.27
C ASP A 53 6.34 9.93 -7.50
N LYS A 54 5.04 9.69 -7.69
CA LYS A 54 4.49 9.09 -8.93
C LYS A 54 4.75 9.95 -10.16
N GLN A 55 4.65 11.27 -10.05
CA GLN A 55 4.99 12.19 -11.14
C GLN A 55 6.49 12.18 -11.46
N LEU A 56 7.35 11.95 -10.47
CA LEU A 56 8.80 11.92 -10.66
C LEU A 56 9.32 10.58 -11.20
N THR A 57 8.71 9.47 -10.76
CA THR A 57 9.23 8.11 -11.00
C THR A 57 8.33 7.23 -11.85
N GLY A 58 7.10 7.66 -12.12
CA GLY A 58 6.09 6.89 -12.83
C GLY A 58 5.34 5.88 -11.96
N THR A 59 5.82 5.57 -10.75
CA THR A 59 5.18 4.59 -9.85
C THR A 59 4.83 5.20 -8.50
N LEU A 60 3.81 4.66 -7.83
CA LEU A 60 3.36 5.18 -6.52
C LEU A 60 4.37 4.94 -5.39
N ARG A 61 5.33 4.03 -5.59
CA ARG A 61 6.30 3.61 -4.57
C ARG A 61 7.75 3.85 -4.99
N GLY A 62 7.99 4.33 -6.20
CA GLY A 62 9.29 4.73 -6.69
C GLY A 62 9.87 5.84 -5.82
N GLN A 63 11.18 5.76 -5.61
CA GLN A 63 11.96 6.79 -4.92
C GLN A 63 13.10 7.18 -5.84
N VAL A 64 13.41 8.47 -5.88
CA VAL A 64 14.49 9.02 -6.68
C VAL A 64 15.25 10.04 -5.83
N ASP A 65 16.57 10.02 -5.93
CA ASP A 65 17.50 10.89 -5.20
C ASP A 65 18.24 11.87 -6.13
N ALA A 66 17.85 11.90 -7.42
CA ALA A 66 18.44 12.78 -8.40
C ALA A 66 18.31 14.26 -7.99
N PRO A 67 19.39 15.06 -8.05
CA PRO A 67 19.37 16.46 -7.63
C PRO A 67 18.58 17.36 -8.59
N VAL A 68 18.44 16.94 -9.85
CA VAL A 68 17.67 17.64 -10.89
C VAL A 68 16.56 16.72 -11.36
N ALA A 69 15.32 17.21 -11.34
CA ALA A 69 14.15 16.46 -11.82
C ALA A 69 14.17 16.32 -13.36
N SER A 70 13.46 15.33 -13.88
CA SER A 70 13.28 15.15 -15.33
C SER A 70 12.54 16.34 -15.96
N GLU A 71 12.75 16.57 -17.25
CA GLU A 71 12.07 17.67 -17.95
C GLU A 71 10.54 17.48 -17.99
N GLU A 72 10.08 16.23 -18.07
CA GLU A 72 8.65 15.86 -18.07
C GLU A 72 7.94 16.31 -16.79
N PHE A 73 8.66 16.37 -15.66
CA PHE A 73 8.08 16.82 -14.39
C PHE A 73 7.59 18.28 -14.46
N LYS A 74 8.15 19.11 -15.35
CA LYS A 74 7.70 20.50 -15.54
C LYS A 74 6.28 20.59 -16.11
N VAL A 75 5.84 19.58 -16.84
CA VAL A 75 4.57 19.60 -17.60
C VAL A 75 3.53 18.60 -17.10
N ASN A 76 3.90 17.65 -16.23
CA ASN A 76 3.00 16.59 -15.79
C ASN A 76 2.10 16.95 -14.57
N SER A 77 2.07 18.22 -14.18
CA SER A 77 1.22 18.69 -13.11
C SER A 77 -0.25 18.45 -13.45
N SER A 78 -1.00 17.82 -12.54
CA SER A 78 -2.43 17.54 -12.74
C SER A 78 -3.28 18.24 -11.70
N TRP A 79 -4.40 18.81 -12.15
CA TRP A 79 -5.42 19.41 -11.30
C TRP A 79 -6.63 18.49 -11.26
N LYS A 80 -7.09 18.15 -10.06
CA LYS A 80 -8.30 17.36 -9.88
C LYS A 80 -9.51 18.27 -10.05
N VAL A 81 -10.33 17.98 -11.05
CA VAL A 81 -11.61 18.65 -11.27
C VAL A 81 -12.69 17.80 -10.60
N TYR A 82 -13.49 18.42 -9.75
CA TYR A 82 -14.56 17.76 -9.01
C TYR A 82 -15.90 18.20 -9.58
N GLU A 83 -16.84 17.27 -9.66
CA GLU A 83 -18.21 17.58 -10.01
C GLU A 83 -18.89 18.37 -8.89
N SER A 84 -19.78 19.29 -9.27
CA SER A 84 -20.56 20.06 -8.32
C SER A 84 -21.64 19.18 -7.70
N LEU A 85 -21.52 18.93 -6.39
CA LEU A 85 -22.50 18.19 -5.59
C LEU A 85 -23.91 18.81 -5.58
N ARG A 86 -24.08 20.02 -6.11
CA ARG A 86 -25.38 20.71 -6.20
C ARG A 86 -26.36 20.02 -7.16
N ASN A 87 -25.86 19.33 -8.18
CA ASN A 87 -26.70 18.82 -9.27
C ASN A 87 -27.36 17.46 -8.97
N ASP A 88 -26.95 16.77 -7.90
CA ASP A 88 -27.44 15.42 -7.54
C ASP A 88 -28.71 15.43 -6.68
N PHE A 89 -29.20 16.61 -6.29
CA PHE A 89 -30.36 16.79 -5.39
C PHE A 89 -31.60 17.38 -6.08
N ALA A 90 -31.63 17.41 -7.41
CA ALA A 90 -32.76 17.85 -8.23
C ALA A 90 -33.39 16.66 -8.97
#